data_AF-A0A9J6RGT5-F1
#
_entry.id   AF-A0A9J6RGT5-F1
#
_cell.length_a   1.000
_cell.length_b   1.000
_cell.length_c   1.000
_cell.angle_alpha   90.00
_cell.angle_beta   90.00
_cell.angle_gamma   90.00
#
_symmetry.space_group_name_H-M   'P 1'
#
loop_
_entity.id
_entity.type
_entity.pdbx_description
1 polymer ?
#
loop_
_entity_poly.entity_id
_entity_poly.type
_entity_poly.pdbx_seq_one_letter_code
_entity_poly.pdbx_strand_id
1 'polypeptide(L)'
;MDKLSLLESLALNNNLSKSEMNVAYYCYKQERSSKDIGKYLNWQAPNVARLLLAMNNKGFLNRRMEDDKKSYLYTTNLENELLNIE
;
A
#
# COMPACT_ATOMS: atom_id res chain seq x y z
N MET A 1 -15.41 7.76 -4.10
CA MET A 1 -15.53 6.39 -3.58
C MET A 1 -15.62 6.41 -2.06
N ASP A 2 -16.59 5.72 -1.46
CA ASP A 2 -16.63 5.50 -0.01
C ASP A 2 -15.73 4.33 0.41
N LYS A 3 -15.62 4.08 1.72
CA LYS A 3 -14.73 3.05 2.27
C LYS A 3 -15.12 1.63 1.86
N LEU A 4 -16.42 1.34 1.76
CA LEU A 4 -16.90 -0.01 1.41
C LEU A 4 -16.65 -0.28 -0.07
N SER A 5 -17.02 0.65 -0.95
CA SER A 5 -16.77 0.50 -2.40
C SER A 5 -15.28 0.36 -2.73
N LEU A 6 -14.41 1.09 -2.02
CA LEU A 6 -12.96 0.93 -2.16
C LEU A 6 -12.50 -0.47 -1.76
N LEU A 7 -12.97 -0.96 -0.63
CA LEU A 7 -12.60 -2.27 -0.14
C LEU A 7 -13.09 -3.37 -1.10
N GLU A 8 -14.31 -3.25 -1.62
CA GLU A 8 -14.89 -4.18 -2.61
C GLU A 8 -14.08 -4.18 -3.92
N SER A 9 -13.77 -2.99 -4.46
CA SER A 9 -12.93 -2.86 -5.67
C SER A 9 -11.57 -3.55 -5.49
N LEU A 10 -10.89 -3.28 -4.38
CA LEU A 10 -9.59 -3.89 -4.08
C LEU A 10 -9.70 -5.41 -3.83
N ALA A 11 -10.77 -5.87 -3.18
CA ALA A 11 -10.97 -7.29 -2.86
C ALA A 11 -11.30 -8.13 -4.10
N LEU A 12 -11.95 -7.54 -5.10
CA LEU A 12 -12.26 -8.19 -6.38
C LEU A 12 -11.11 -8.10 -7.40
N ASN A 13 -10.04 -7.38 -7.07
CA ASN A 13 -8.89 -7.21 -7.96
C ASN A 13 -7.94 -8.42 -7.91
N ASN A 14 -7.90 -9.17 -9.01
CA ASN A 14 -7.08 -10.38 -9.14
C ASN A 14 -5.55 -10.13 -9.20
N ASN A 15 -5.10 -8.88 -9.31
CA ASN A 15 -3.68 -8.53 -9.29
C ASN A 15 -3.12 -8.36 -7.87
N LEU A 16 -4.00 -8.37 -6.86
CA LEU A 16 -3.65 -8.16 -5.46
C LEU A 16 -3.79 -9.44 -4.65
N SER A 17 -2.76 -9.78 -3.90
CA SER A 17 -2.92 -10.67 -2.75
C SER A 17 -3.67 -9.96 -1.61
N LYS A 18 -4.23 -10.72 -0.67
CA LYS A 18 -4.90 -10.16 0.53
C LYS A 18 -4.03 -9.16 1.30
N SER A 19 -2.73 -9.41 1.42
CA SER A 19 -1.83 -8.47 2.12
C SER A 19 -1.61 -7.20 1.31
N GLU A 20 -1.47 -7.30 -0.01
CA GLU A 20 -1.32 -6.13 -0.89
C GLU A 20 -2.58 -5.28 -0.91
N MET A 21 -3.76 -5.91 -0.98
CA MET A 21 -5.07 -5.27 -0.85
C MET A 21 -5.17 -4.45 0.45
N ASN A 22 -4.80 -5.03 1.59
CA ASN A 22 -4.84 -4.34 2.89
C ASN A 22 -3.90 -3.12 2.92
N VAL A 23 -2.69 -3.24 2.35
CA VAL A 23 -1.76 -2.12 2.28
C VAL A 23 -2.28 -1.03 1.34
N ALA A 24 -2.77 -1.39 0.16
CA ALA A 24 -3.35 -0.44 -0.80
C ALA A 24 -4.56 0.30 -0.22
N TYR A 25 -5.39 -0.38 0.57
CA TYR A 25 -6.49 0.24 1.30
C TYR A 25 -5.99 1.21 2.38
N TYR A 26 -5.02 0.78 3.20
CA TYR A 26 -4.52 1.58 4.33
C TYR A 26 -3.73 2.83 3.90
N CYS A 27 -3.07 2.77 2.75
CA CYS A 27 -2.32 3.86 2.14
C CYS A 27 -3.14 4.67 1.11
N TYR A 28 -4.44 4.41 0.98
CA TYR A 28 -5.29 5.10 0.00
C TYR A 28 -5.40 6.59 0.36
N LYS A 29 -4.88 7.45 -0.54
CA LYS A 29 -4.85 8.92 -0.39
C LYS A 29 -4.18 9.42 0.91
N GLN A 30 -3.38 8.57 1.57
CA GLN A 30 -2.73 8.92 2.82
C GLN A 30 -1.33 8.30 2.89
N GLU A 31 -0.33 9.14 3.18
CA GLU A 31 1.04 8.69 3.41
C GLU A 31 1.14 7.89 4.72
N ARG A 32 1.81 6.73 4.65
CA ARG A 32 2.07 5.86 5.80
C ARG A 32 3.52 5.43 5.83
N SER A 33 4.10 5.38 7.02
CA SER A 33 5.44 4.82 7.21
C SER A 33 5.40 3.29 7.19
N SER A 34 6.53 2.64 6.89
CA SER A 34 6.65 1.18 7.01
C SER A 34 6.34 0.67 8.42
N LYS A 35 6.61 1.49 9.45
CA LYS A 35 6.27 1.20 10.86
C LYS A 35 4.76 1.18 11.09
N ASP A 36 4.03 2.14 10.53
CA ASP A 36 2.57 2.20 10.69
C ASP A 36 1.89 1.06 9.94
N ILE A 37 2.37 0.75 8.74
CA ILE A 37 1.88 -0.38 7.96
C ILE A 37 2.15 -1.70 8.71
N GLY A 38 3.33 -1.86 9.32
CA GLY A 38 3.64 -3.03 10.13
C GLY A 38 2.72 -3.18 11.35
N LYS A 39 2.40 -2.09 12.03
CA LYS A 39 1.41 -2.10 13.13
C LYS A 39 0.02 -2.47 12.63
N TYR A 40 -0.42 -1.90 11.51
CA TYR A 40 -1.73 -2.18 10.92
C TYR A 40 -1.89 -3.65 10.52
N LEU A 41 -0.86 -4.24 9.92
CA LEU A 41 -0.85 -5.65 9.53
C LEU A 41 -0.56 -6.60 10.70
N ASN A 42 -0.09 -6.07 11.84
CA ASN A 42 0.49 -6.85 12.94
C ASN A 42 1.67 -7.74 12.48
N TRP A 43 2.56 -7.19 11.64
CA TRP A 43 3.67 -7.91 11.02
C TRP A 43 5.03 -7.38 11.47
N GLN A 44 6.04 -8.26 11.45
CA GLN A 44 7.43 -7.90 11.74
C GLN A 44 8.07 -7.10 10.60
N ALA A 45 8.97 -6.18 10.95
CA ALA A 45 9.58 -5.22 10.01
C ALA A 45 10.19 -5.85 8.74
N PRO A 46 10.92 -7.00 8.79
CA PRO A 46 11.49 -7.60 7.58
C PRO A 46 10.42 -8.05 6.57
N ASN A 47 9.30 -8.58 7.05
CA ASN A 47 8.20 -9.04 6.20
C ASN A 47 7.48 -7.86 5.55
N VAL A 48 7.29 -6.77 6.30
CA VAL A 48 6.70 -5.52 5.79
C VAL A 48 7.61 -4.91 4.73
N ALA A 49 8.92 -4.82 4.99
CA ALA A 49 9.88 -4.28 4.02
C ALA A 49 9.85 -5.05 2.69
N ARG A 50 9.82 -6.39 2.74
CA ARG A 50 9.71 -7.25 1.54
C ARG A 50 8.40 -7.02 0.79
N LEU A 51 7.28 -6.92 1.50
CA LEU A 51 5.97 -6.65 0.90
C LEU A 51 5.95 -5.28 0.21
N LEU A 52 6.39 -4.22 0.89
CA LEU A 52 6.39 -2.86 0.36
C LEU A 52 7.31 -2.71 -0.85
N LEU A 53 8.47 -3.36 -0.83
CA LEU A 53 9.35 -3.39 -1.98
C LEU A 53 8.70 -4.08 -3.19
N ALA A 54 8.05 -5.23 -2.97
CA ALA A 54 7.35 -5.95 -4.03
C ALA A 54 6.19 -5.11 -4.62
N MET A 55 5.37 -4.49 -3.77
CA MET A 55 4.27 -3.62 -4.21
C MET A 55 4.76 -2.37 -4.96
N ASN A 56 5.85 -1.76 -4.50
CA ASN A 56 6.48 -0.64 -5.19
C ASN A 56 7.02 -1.07 -6.57
N ASN A 57 7.63 -2.25 -6.68
CA ASN A 57 8.13 -2.76 -7.96
C ASN A 57 7.00 -3.10 -8.95
N LYS A 58 5.84 -3.51 -8.45
CA LYS A 58 4.60 -3.64 -9.26
C LYS A 58 3.94 -2.30 -9.60
N GLY A 59 4.45 -1.21 -9.04
CA GLY A 59 3.91 0.15 -9.20
C GLY A 59 2.64 0.42 -8.40
N PHE A 60 2.22 -0.46 -7.48
CA PHE A 60 1.00 -0.28 -6.68
C PHE A 60 1.13 0.81 -5.61
N LEU A 61 2.36 1.15 -5.23
CA LEU A 61 2.67 2.18 -4.26
C LEU A 61 3.61 3.21 -4.88
N ASN A 62 3.38 4.47 -4.55
CA ASN A 62 4.36 5.52 -4.63
C ASN A 62 5.20 5.51 -3.35
N ARG A 63 6.50 5.81 -3.47
CA ARG A 63 7.45 5.83 -2.36
C ARG A 63 8.21 7.15 -2.35
N ARG A 64 8.15 7.87 -1.23
CA ARG A 64 8.89 9.12 -0.98
C ARG A 64 9.79 8.97 0.25
N MET A 65 11.01 9.50 0.19
CA MET A 65 11.90 9.53 1.35
C MET A 65 11.49 10.68 2.29
N GLU A 66 11.49 10.43 3.60
CA GLU A 66 11.30 11.48 4.59
C GLU A 66 12.49 12.46 4.59
N ASP A 67 12.25 13.68 5.05
CA ASP A 67 13.26 14.75 5.09
C ASP A 67 14.47 14.36 5.97
N ASP A 68 14.27 13.46 6.92
CA ASP A 68 15.31 12.90 7.78
C ASP A 68 16.26 11.93 7.06
N LYS A 69 15.95 11.56 5.81
CA LYS A 69 16.68 10.63 4.93
C LYS A 69 16.88 9.22 5.49
N LYS A 70 16.08 8.81 6.48
CA LYS A 70 16.21 7.50 7.14
C LYS A 70 15.04 6.57 6.84
N SER A 71 13.92 7.12 6.42
CA SER A 71 12.65 6.43 6.36
C SER A 71 11.90 6.77 5.07
N TYR A 72 10.99 5.88 4.68
CA TYR A 72 10.14 6.04 3.49
C TYR A 72 8.68 6.08 3.88
N LEU A 73 7.95 6.97 3.21
CA LEU A 73 6.50 7.05 3.21
C LEU A 73 5.95 6.41 1.93
N TYR A 74 4.80 5.75 2.09
CA TYR A 74 4.11 5.02 1.03
C TYR A 74 2.69 5.54 0.87
N THR A 75 2.26 5.69 -0.38
CA THR A 75 0.89 6.02 -0.78
C THR A 75 0.45 5.09 -1.89
N THR A 76 -0.83 4.77 -1.96
CA THR A 76 -1.38 3.98 -3.08
C THR A 76 -1.25 4.77 -4.37
N ASN A 77 -0.70 4.13 -5.40
CA ASN A 77 -0.54 4.75 -6.71
C ASN A 77 -1.86 4.66 -7.50
N LEU A 78 -2.66 5.72 -7.44
CA LEU A 78 -3.97 5.75 -8.09
C LEU A 78 -3.90 5.79 -9.63
N GLU A 79 -2.73 6.06 -10.19
CA GLU A 79 -2.50 6.06 -11.64
C GLU A 79 -2.18 4.65 -12.17
N ASN A 80 -2.04 3.65 -11.30
CA ASN A 80 -1.74 2.29 -11.73
C ASN A 80 -2.98 1.58 -12.27
N GLU A 81 -2.98 1.30 -13.56
CA GLU A 81 -4.07 0.61 -14.28
C GLU A 81 -4.42 -0.77 -13.68
N LEU A 82 -3.45 -1.46 -13.08
CA LEU A 82 -3.67 -2.78 -12.48
C LEU A 82 -4.44 -2.71 -11.16
N LEU A 83 -4.51 -1.54 -10.50
CA LEU A 83 -5.28 -1.35 -9.28
C LEU A 83 -6.76 -1.10 -9.56
N ASN A 84 -7.09 -0.50 -10.72
CA ASN A 84 -8.46 -0.27 -11.19
C ASN A 84 -9.38 0.42 -10.14
N ILE A 85 -8.86 1.47 -9.50
CA ILE A 85 -9.56 2.23 -8.45
C ILE A 85 -10.00 3.58 -9.04
N GLU A 86 -11.27 3.69 -9.45
CA GLU A 86 -11.90 4.94 -9.92
C GLU A 86 -12.51 5.78 -8.79
#